data_AF-A0A0U1LW67-F1
#
_entry.id   AF-A0A0U1LW67-F1
#
_cell.length_a   1.000
_cell.length_b   1.000
_cell.length_c   1.000
_cell.angle_alpha   90.00
_cell.angle_beta   90.00
_cell.angle_gamma   90.00
#
_symmetry.space_group_name_H-M   'P 1'
#
loop_
_entity.id
_entity.type
_entity.pdbx_description
1 polymer ?
#
loop_
_entity_poly.entity_id
_entity_poly.type
_entity_poly.pdbx_seq_one_letter_code
_entity_poly.pdbx_strand_id
1 'polypeptide(L)'
;MRPNVDTLYSISILDFSESDVEASLPLYYEDPVVMINFWDTTAAKTLEHVFYDPDATILVRIWVYNNGTDETLAREYINSLSVYTTNKQEPLFSPLQPSDFALLLLEERLSIFQLLSGLANRDPPQIIEYAKQVPGILKMAGISDGTYIQPLGVDLNAAYDLMNTRISDYKDSLESTTVQNNGWYTINPATQGTFINSTDLLGRN
;
A
#
# COMPACT_ATOMS: atom_id res chain seq x y z
N MET A 1 8.34 2.93 -10.18
CA MET A 1 7.77 4.15 -9.56
C MET A 1 8.45 5.37 -10.19
N ARG A 2 7.73 6.49 -10.39
CA ARG A 2 8.30 7.75 -10.91
C ARG A 2 8.04 8.85 -9.87
N PRO A 3 8.99 9.17 -8.97
CA PRO A 3 8.77 10.17 -7.94
C PRO A 3 8.58 11.55 -8.57
N ASN A 4 7.68 12.36 -7.99
CA ASN A 4 7.51 13.75 -8.36
C ASN A 4 8.67 14.56 -7.76
N VAL A 5 9.31 15.36 -8.60
CA VAL A 5 10.45 16.21 -8.22
C VAL A 5 10.01 17.49 -7.49
N ASP A 6 8.72 17.82 -7.51
CA ASP A 6 8.14 19.03 -6.90
C ASP A 6 7.65 18.79 -5.45
N THR A 7 7.88 17.59 -4.89
CA THR A 7 7.37 17.21 -3.56
C THR A 7 8.44 16.59 -2.68
N LEU A 8 8.41 16.93 -1.39
CA LEU A 8 8.99 16.08 -0.35
C LEU A 8 8.00 15.01 0.10
N TYR A 9 8.55 13.85 0.45
CA TYR A 9 7.80 12.66 0.82
C TYR A 9 8.17 12.20 2.22
N SER A 10 7.18 11.82 3.01
CA SER A 10 7.34 10.95 4.17
C SER A 10 6.44 9.74 3.98
N ILE A 11 7.03 8.53 4.07
CA ILE A 11 6.33 7.26 3.90
C ILE A 11 6.51 6.45 5.17
N SER A 12 5.44 5.88 5.69
CA SER A 12 5.47 4.98 6.84
C SER A 12 4.52 3.82 6.61
N ILE A 13 4.92 2.63 7.06
CA ILE A 13 4.05 1.45 7.12
C ILE A 13 3.68 1.28 8.59
N LEU A 14 2.39 1.19 8.86
CA LEU A 14 1.79 1.01 10.16
C LEU A 14 1.31 -0.43 10.29
N ASP A 15 1.49 -0.98 11.49
CA ASP A 15 0.98 -2.27 11.89
C ASP A 15 -0.09 -2.07 12.97
N PHE A 16 -1.33 -2.39 12.65
CA PHE A 16 -2.49 -2.34 13.55
C PHE A 16 -2.79 -3.68 14.22
N SER A 17 -2.07 -4.74 13.84
CA SER A 17 -2.29 -6.07 14.40
C SER A 17 -1.98 -6.15 15.89
N GLU A 18 -1.14 -5.24 16.43
CA GLU A 18 -0.84 -5.13 17.85
C GLU A 18 -1.68 -4.09 18.59
N SER A 19 -1.90 -2.90 18.03
CA SER A 19 -2.60 -1.79 18.68
C SER A 19 -3.23 -0.86 17.65
N ASP A 20 -4.29 -0.14 18.05
CA ASP A 20 -4.79 0.98 17.27
C ASP A 20 -3.74 2.10 17.26
N VAL A 21 -3.74 2.91 16.20
CA VAL A 21 -2.75 3.97 16.01
C VAL A 21 -3.45 5.29 15.72
N GLU A 22 -2.97 6.35 16.36
CA GLU A 22 -3.36 7.72 16.10
C GLU A 22 -2.19 8.47 15.44
N ALA A 23 -2.44 9.05 14.27
CA ALA A 23 -1.50 9.93 13.61
C ALA A 23 -1.88 11.39 13.90
N SER A 24 -0.98 12.12 14.55
CA SER A 24 -1.14 13.56 14.78
C SER A 24 -0.47 14.34 13.66
N LEU A 25 -1.24 15.22 13.05
CA LEU A 25 -0.82 16.06 11.95
C LEU A 25 -0.81 17.51 12.45
N PRO A 26 0.33 18.21 12.40
CA PRO A 26 0.37 19.61 12.75
C PRO A 26 -0.55 20.39 11.81
N LEU A 27 -1.07 21.52 12.28
CA LEU A 27 -1.73 22.46 11.38
C LEU A 27 -0.67 23.08 10.47
N TYR A 28 -0.86 22.97 9.15
CA TYR A 28 -0.03 23.64 8.16
C TYR A 28 -0.66 25.00 7.84
N TYR A 29 0.05 26.09 8.15
CA TYR A 29 -0.52 27.44 8.11
C TYR A 29 -0.11 28.29 6.90
N GLU A 30 0.63 27.73 5.94
CA GLU A 30 1.07 28.42 4.72
C GLU A 30 0.60 27.72 3.43
N ASP A 31 0.87 28.35 2.27
CA ASP A 31 0.39 28.00 0.92
C ASP A 31 0.75 26.62 0.30
N PRO A 32 1.71 25.79 0.78
CA PRO A 32 1.93 24.51 0.12
C PRO A 32 0.80 23.52 0.37
N VAL A 33 0.44 22.83 -0.70
CA VAL A 33 -0.55 21.75 -0.66
C VAL A 33 0.07 20.54 0.04
N VAL A 34 -0.47 20.20 1.21
CA VAL A 34 -0.17 18.95 1.92
C VAL A 34 -1.21 17.91 1.51
N MET A 35 -0.74 16.81 0.91
CA MET A 35 -1.59 15.65 0.63
C MET A 35 -1.22 14.50 1.56
N ILE A 36 -2.20 13.98 2.28
CA ILE A 36 -2.03 12.81 3.15
C ILE A 36 -2.87 11.70 2.57
N ASN A 37 -2.22 10.60 2.28
CA ASN A 37 -2.82 9.44 1.64
C ASN A 37 -2.64 8.29 2.61
N PHE A 38 -3.74 7.63 2.91
CA PHE A 38 -3.75 6.37 3.62
C PHE A 38 -4.06 5.30 2.59
N TRP A 39 -3.26 4.25 2.58
CA TRP A 39 -3.55 3.01 1.88
C TRP A 39 -3.57 1.91 2.91
N ASP A 40 -4.63 1.14 3.00
CA ASP A 40 -4.47 -0.26 3.39
C ASP A 40 -4.28 -1.09 2.12
N THR A 41 -4.22 -2.41 2.29
CA THR A 41 -4.24 -3.34 1.17
C THR A 41 -5.61 -3.32 0.45
N THR A 42 -6.70 -2.84 1.08
CA THR A 42 -8.02 -2.66 0.47
C THR A 42 -8.91 -1.53 1.04
N ALA A 43 -8.94 -0.41 0.32
CA ALA A 43 -9.39 0.91 0.77
C ALA A 43 -10.80 1.09 1.39
N ALA A 44 -10.87 1.75 2.55
CA ALA A 44 -12.08 2.31 3.15
C ALA A 44 -12.15 3.87 3.09
N LYS A 45 -13.23 4.51 3.57
CA LYS A 45 -13.52 5.96 3.55
C LYS A 45 -14.09 6.46 4.90
N THR A 46 -13.41 7.37 5.63
CA THR A 46 -13.99 8.37 6.59
C THR A 46 -12.93 9.19 7.35
N LEU A 47 -13.37 10.27 8.06
CA LEU A 47 -12.62 11.24 8.89
C LEU A 47 -12.01 10.67 10.19
N GLU A 48 -12.63 9.63 10.74
CA GLU A 48 -12.01 8.63 11.61
C GLU A 48 -11.84 7.38 10.75
N HIS A 49 -10.62 6.88 10.61
CA HIS A 49 -10.36 5.74 9.74
C HIS A 49 -10.24 4.48 10.57
N VAL A 50 -11.20 3.57 10.39
CA VAL A 50 -11.09 2.20 10.86
C VAL A 50 -10.53 1.41 9.69
N PHE A 51 -9.27 0.99 9.80
CA PHE A 51 -8.68 0.04 8.86
C PHE A 51 -9.23 -1.35 9.17
N TYR A 52 -9.63 -2.08 8.13
CA TYR A 52 -10.08 -3.47 8.28
C TYR A 52 -8.95 -4.48 8.06
N ASP A 53 -7.80 -3.99 7.57
CA ASP A 53 -6.59 -4.76 7.32
C ASP A 53 -5.59 -4.54 8.47
N PRO A 54 -4.70 -5.50 8.76
CA PRO A 54 -3.76 -5.41 9.87
C PRO A 54 -2.66 -4.38 9.65
N ASP A 55 -2.53 -3.82 8.44
CA ASP A 55 -1.50 -2.87 8.07
C ASP A 55 -2.02 -1.76 7.15
N ALA A 56 -1.35 -0.61 7.20
CA ALA A 56 -1.55 0.47 6.25
C ALA A 56 -0.26 1.21 5.95
N THR A 57 -0.19 1.83 4.78
CA THR A 57 0.82 2.82 4.43
C THR A 57 0.24 4.23 4.56
N ILE A 58 0.98 5.10 5.25
CA ILE A 58 0.75 6.55 5.25
C ILE A 58 1.78 7.20 4.32
N LEU A 59 1.29 8.02 3.38
CA LEU A 59 2.12 8.93 2.59
C LEU A 59 1.71 10.37 2.82
N VAL A 60 2.67 11.14 3.31
CA VAL A 60 2.60 12.61 3.33
C VAL A 60 3.41 13.15 2.16
N ARG A 61 2.77 14.00 1.35
CA ARG A 61 3.38 14.77 0.26
C ARG A 61 3.24 16.25 0.55
N ILE A 62 4.33 16.99 0.43
CA ILE A 62 4.33 18.44 0.61
C ILE A 62 4.95 19.06 -0.64
N TRP A 63 4.21 19.95 -1.29
CA TRP A 63 4.74 20.74 -2.40
C TRP A 63 5.87 21.66 -1.94
N VAL A 64 6.94 21.71 -2.72
CA VAL A 64 8.08 22.62 -2.54
C VAL A 64 8.16 23.51 -3.77
N TYR A 65 7.71 24.76 -3.66
CA TYR A 65 7.72 25.68 -4.80
C TYR A 65 9.13 26.28 -5.02
N ASN A 66 9.82 26.61 -3.94
CA ASN A 66 11.17 27.19 -3.98
C ASN A 66 12.17 26.30 -3.23
N ASN A 67 13.13 25.74 -3.99
CA ASN A 67 14.25 24.99 -3.42
C ASN A 67 15.07 25.91 -2.50
N GLY A 68 15.18 25.53 -1.21
CA GLY A 68 15.89 26.29 -0.17
C GLY A 68 15.00 26.73 1.00
N THR A 69 14.04 27.63 0.77
CA THR A 69 13.14 28.14 1.84
C THR A 69 12.02 27.18 2.15
N ASP A 70 11.30 26.74 1.13
CA ASP A 70 10.09 25.92 1.28
C ASP A 70 10.45 24.48 1.63
N GLU A 71 11.64 24.04 1.21
CA GLU A 71 12.19 22.73 1.58
C GLU A 71 12.40 22.63 3.10
N THR A 72 12.91 23.69 3.73
CA THR A 72 13.14 23.71 5.19
C THR A 72 11.82 23.60 5.95
N LEU A 73 10.81 24.39 5.54
CA LEU A 73 9.46 24.33 6.13
C LEU A 73 8.80 22.96 5.92
N ALA A 74 8.91 22.39 4.72
CA ALA A 74 8.39 21.05 4.44
C ALA A 74 9.07 19.97 5.29
N ARG A 75 10.39 20.06 5.52
CA ARG A 75 11.12 19.16 6.42
C ARG A 75 10.71 19.33 7.88
N GLU A 76 10.56 20.56 8.35
CA GLU A 76 10.09 20.85 9.71
C GLU A 76 8.71 20.26 9.95
N TYR A 77 7.79 20.44 8.99
CA TYR A 77 6.46 19.84 9.09
C TYR A 77 6.53 18.31 9.12
N ILE A 78 7.28 17.67 8.20
CA ILE A 78 7.47 16.22 8.21
C ILE A 78 8.03 15.74 9.55
N ASN A 79 9.01 16.44 10.12
CA ASN A 79 9.63 16.09 11.39
C ASN A 79 8.70 16.29 12.59
N SER A 80 7.67 17.11 12.46
CA SER A 80 6.64 17.32 13.48
C SER A 80 5.46 16.36 13.39
N LEU A 81 5.39 15.53 12.34
CA LEU A 81 4.43 14.43 12.26
C LEU A 81 4.73 13.43 13.37
N SER A 82 3.69 12.95 14.03
CA SER A 82 3.84 11.94 15.06
C SER A 82 2.76 10.87 14.97
N VAL A 83 3.15 9.67 15.37
CA VAL A 83 2.32 8.47 15.36
C VAL A 83 2.43 7.83 16.72
N TYR A 84 1.29 7.58 17.36
CA TYR A 84 1.22 7.01 18.70
C TYR A 84 0.30 5.81 18.72
N THR A 85 0.61 4.81 19.54
CA THR A 85 -0.30 3.71 19.81
C THR A 85 -1.38 4.14 20.80
N THR A 86 -2.58 3.62 20.61
CA THR A 86 -3.75 3.87 21.46
C THR A 86 -4.29 2.53 22.00
N ASN A 87 -5.24 2.61 22.94
CA ASN A 87 -5.88 1.41 23.48
C ASN A 87 -6.68 0.70 22.38
N LYS A 88 -6.32 -0.56 22.16
CA LYS A 88 -6.88 -1.44 21.15
C LYS A 88 -8.37 -1.76 21.38
N GLN A 89 -9.17 -1.69 20.31
CA GLN A 89 -10.35 -2.54 20.18
C GLN A 89 -9.91 -3.96 19.77
N GLU A 90 -10.41 -5.00 20.47
CA GLU A 90 -10.01 -6.42 20.36
C GLU A 90 -9.32 -6.83 19.02
N PRO A 91 -8.14 -7.49 19.07
CA PRO A 91 -7.41 -7.88 17.86
C PRO A 91 -8.25 -8.70 16.90
N LEU A 92 -8.36 -8.23 15.66
CA LEU A 92 -8.88 -9.04 14.56
C LEU A 92 -7.81 -10.01 14.00
N PHE A 93 -6.53 -9.67 14.13
CA PHE A 93 -5.40 -10.43 13.57
C PHE A 93 -4.26 -10.62 14.57
N SER A 94 -3.41 -11.62 14.30
CA SER A 94 -2.18 -11.84 15.07
C SER A 94 -1.12 -10.80 14.72
N PRO A 95 -0.33 -10.33 15.71
CA PRO A 95 0.78 -9.41 15.50
C PRO A 95 1.70 -9.74 14.32
N LEU A 96 2.10 -8.73 13.53
CA LEU A 96 3.23 -8.87 12.60
C LEU A 96 4.51 -8.96 13.43
N GLN A 97 5.43 -9.81 13.00
CA GLN A 97 6.70 -10.05 13.65
C GLN A 97 7.82 -9.83 12.64
N PRO A 98 9.01 -9.37 13.06
CA PRO A 98 10.16 -9.25 12.15
C PRO A 98 10.48 -10.55 11.39
N SER A 99 10.16 -11.71 11.99
CA SER A 99 10.29 -13.03 11.34
C SER A 99 9.41 -13.19 10.10
N ASP A 100 8.26 -12.51 10.02
CA ASP A 100 7.38 -12.56 8.84
C ASP A 100 8.05 -11.93 7.62
N PHE A 101 9.03 -11.05 7.83
CA PHE A 101 9.80 -10.36 6.78
C PHE A 101 11.22 -10.91 6.62
N ALA A 102 11.68 -11.79 7.51
CA ALA A 102 13.06 -12.30 7.50
C ALA A 102 13.41 -13.11 6.22
N LEU A 103 12.38 -13.62 5.54
CA LEU A 103 12.50 -14.41 4.31
C LEU A 103 12.73 -13.56 3.05
N LEU A 104 12.68 -12.23 3.16
CA LEU A 104 12.95 -11.29 2.06
C LEU A 104 14.41 -11.33 1.55
N LEU A 105 15.32 -11.98 2.29
CA LEU A 105 16.75 -12.07 1.95
C LEU A 105 17.08 -13.24 1.01
N LEU A 106 16.09 -14.04 0.58
CA LEU A 106 16.29 -15.11 -0.40
C LEU A 106 16.34 -14.57 -1.83
N GLU A 107 16.57 -15.48 -2.78
CA GLU A 107 16.43 -15.20 -4.21
C GLU A 107 15.05 -14.55 -4.49
N GLU A 108 15.04 -13.48 -5.28
CA GLU A 108 13.88 -12.60 -5.55
C GLU A 108 12.58 -13.37 -5.87
N ARG A 109 12.70 -14.44 -6.65
CA ARG A 109 11.55 -15.25 -7.08
C ARG A 109 10.94 -16.02 -5.92
N LEU A 110 11.76 -16.57 -5.04
CA LEU A 110 11.32 -17.34 -3.89
C LEU A 110 10.83 -16.41 -2.76
N SER A 111 11.46 -15.24 -2.60
CA SER A 111 11.10 -14.29 -1.55
C SER A 111 9.70 -13.71 -1.72
N ILE A 112 9.23 -13.51 -2.97
CA ILE A 112 7.84 -13.08 -3.23
C ILE A 112 6.83 -14.11 -2.71
N PHE A 113 7.00 -15.39 -3.03
CA PHE A 113 6.08 -16.43 -2.59
C PHE A 113 6.14 -16.67 -1.07
N GLN A 114 7.32 -16.55 -0.48
CA GLN A 114 7.49 -16.67 0.96
C GLN A 114 6.89 -15.49 1.73
N LEU A 115 7.08 -14.27 1.24
CA LEU A 115 6.43 -13.08 1.79
C LEU A 115 4.91 -13.24 1.72
N LEU A 116 4.39 -13.61 0.55
CA LEU A 116 2.95 -13.85 0.37
C LEU A 116 2.45 -14.93 1.33
N SER A 117 3.21 -16.02 1.54
CA SER A 117 2.79 -17.05 2.50
C SER A 117 2.72 -16.57 3.94
N GLY A 118 3.61 -15.67 4.37
CA GLY A 118 3.60 -15.08 5.71
C GLY A 118 2.44 -14.10 5.92
N LEU A 119 2.03 -13.39 4.87
CA LEU A 119 0.98 -12.37 4.93
C LEU A 119 -0.42 -12.92 4.64
N ALA A 120 -0.57 -13.97 3.84
CA ALA A 120 -1.86 -14.44 3.32
C ALA A 120 -2.91 -14.81 4.39
N ASN A 121 -2.48 -15.24 5.58
CA ASN A 121 -3.40 -15.57 6.67
C ASN A 121 -3.82 -14.33 7.50
N ARG A 122 -3.09 -13.22 7.35
CA ARG A 122 -3.27 -11.99 8.12
C ARG A 122 -4.04 -10.94 7.32
N ASP A 123 -3.94 -10.99 6.00
CA ASP A 123 -4.63 -10.10 5.07
C ASP A 123 -5.55 -10.92 4.12
N PRO A 124 -6.66 -11.50 4.64
CA PRO A 124 -7.58 -12.26 3.80
C PRO A 124 -8.39 -11.30 2.91
N PRO A 125 -8.87 -11.74 1.72
CA PRO A 125 -9.69 -10.89 0.87
C PRO A 125 -10.96 -10.41 1.58
N GLN A 126 -11.20 -9.10 1.60
CA GLN A 126 -12.40 -8.52 2.21
C GLN A 126 -13.70 -8.94 1.49
N ILE A 127 -13.63 -9.15 0.17
CA ILE A 127 -14.78 -9.61 -0.62
C ILE A 127 -15.06 -11.07 -0.26
N ILE A 128 -16.22 -11.32 0.35
CA ILE A 128 -16.67 -12.64 0.85
C ILE A 128 -16.54 -13.74 -0.22
N GLU A 129 -16.80 -13.42 -1.49
CA GLU A 129 -16.62 -14.36 -2.59
C GLU A 129 -15.16 -14.78 -2.76
N TYR A 130 -14.24 -13.81 -2.73
CA TYR A 130 -12.81 -14.06 -2.86
C TYR A 130 -12.24 -14.72 -1.60
N ALA A 131 -12.74 -14.38 -0.42
CA ALA A 131 -12.37 -15.05 0.84
C ALA A 131 -12.59 -16.57 0.78
N LYS A 132 -13.56 -17.03 -0.03
CA LYS A 132 -13.83 -18.48 -0.24
C LYS A 132 -12.92 -19.11 -1.29
N GLN A 133 -12.50 -18.36 -2.30
CA GLN A 133 -11.78 -18.88 -3.47
C GLN A 133 -10.25 -18.80 -3.31
N VAL A 134 -9.76 -17.65 -2.83
CA VAL A 134 -8.33 -17.33 -2.78
C VAL A 134 -7.53 -18.34 -1.94
N PRO A 135 -7.99 -18.80 -0.75
CA PRO A 135 -7.24 -19.81 0.00
C PRO A 135 -7.01 -21.11 -0.78
N GLY A 136 -8.00 -21.53 -1.58
CA GLY A 136 -7.87 -22.71 -2.44
C GLY A 136 -6.85 -22.51 -3.57
N ILE A 137 -6.83 -21.31 -4.17
CA ILE A 137 -5.86 -20.93 -5.20
C ILE A 137 -4.44 -20.87 -4.62
N LEU A 138 -4.26 -20.21 -3.47
CA LEU A 138 -2.98 -20.13 -2.77
C LEU A 138 -2.45 -21.52 -2.41
N LYS A 139 -3.32 -22.40 -1.90
CA LYS A 139 -2.94 -23.78 -1.60
C LYS A 139 -2.48 -24.55 -2.84
N MET A 140 -3.17 -24.40 -3.98
CA MET A 140 -2.73 -25.00 -5.26
C MET A 140 -1.39 -24.44 -5.75
N ALA A 141 -1.12 -23.16 -5.46
CA ALA A 141 0.16 -22.52 -5.74
C ALA A 141 1.28 -22.94 -4.77
N GLY A 142 0.99 -23.77 -3.77
CA GLY A 142 1.98 -24.22 -2.77
C GLY A 142 2.09 -23.32 -1.54
N ILE A 143 1.15 -22.39 -1.35
CA ILE A 143 1.08 -21.50 -0.19
C ILE A 143 0.05 -22.02 0.81
N SER A 144 0.50 -22.39 2.00
CA SER A 144 -0.38 -22.78 3.10
C SER A 144 0.32 -22.62 4.44
N ASP A 145 -0.45 -22.31 5.49
CA ASP A 145 0.02 -22.32 6.87
C ASP A 145 1.28 -21.48 7.11
N GLY A 146 1.36 -20.29 6.50
CA GLY A 146 2.52 -19.40 6.67
C GLY A 146 3.75 -19.78 5.85
N THR A 147 3.65 -20.81 5.00
CA THR A 147 4.81 -21.35 4.27
C THR A 147 4.53 -21.50 2.79
N TYR A 148 5.61 -21.42 2.01
CA TYR A 148 5.61 -21.74 0.59
C TYR A 148 6.42 -22.99 0.32
N ILE A 149 5.81 -23.94 -0.38
CA ILE A 149 6.45 -25.15 -0.91
C ILE A 149 6.20 -25.16 -2.41
N GLN A 150 7.27 -25.03 -3.20
CA GLN A 150 7.18 -25.06 -4.65
C GLN A 150 6.50 -26.36 -5.14
N PRO A 151 5.38 -26.26 -5.88
CA PRO A 151 4.72 -27.45 -6.39
C PRO A 151 5.60 -28.23 -7.38
N LEU A 152 5.43 -29.55 -7.40
CA LEU A 152 6.23 -30.43 -8.26
C LEU A 152 6.09 -30.05 -9.75
N GLY A 153 7.22 -29.84 -10.43
CA GLY A 153 7.26 -29.53 -11.85
C GLY A 153 6.95 -28.08 -12.20
N VAL A 154 6.72 -27.20 -11.21
CA VAL A 154 6.61 -25.76 -11.43
C VAL A 154 7.98 -25.16 -11.68
N ASP A 155 8.14 -24.42 -12.76
CA ASP A 155 9.33 -23.59 -13.02
C ASP A 155 9.05 -22.15 -12.59
N LEU A 156 9.72 -21.71 -11.52
CA LEU A 156 9.55 -20.35 -10.98
C LEU A 156 10.08 -19.26 -11.90
N ASN A 157 11.02 -19.58 -12.80
CA ASN A 157 11.51 -18.63 -13.79
C ASN A 157 10.43 -18.36 -14.82
N ALA A 158 9.86 -19.44 -15.39
CA ALA A 158 8.78 -19.33 -16.34
C ALA A 158 7.54 -18.65 -15.74
N ALA A 159 7.20 -18.94 -14.47
CA ALA A 159 6.10 -18.30 -13.78
C ALA A 159 6.33 -16.79 -13.57
N TYR A 160 7.54 -16.41 -13.12
CA TYR A 160 7.92 -15.02 -12.91
C TYR A 160 7.94 -14.23 -14.23
N ASP A 161 8.51 -14.80 -15.29
CA ASP A 161 8.56 -14.17 -16.62
C ASP A 161 7.15 -13.99 -17.19
N LEU A 162 6.28 -14.99 -17.03
CA LEU A 162 4.88 -14.90 -17.43
C LEU A 162 4.15 -13.81 -16.65
N MET A 163 4.32 -13.75 -15.33
CA MET A 163 3.72 -12.72 -14.48
C MET A 163 4.15 -11.31 -14.92
N ASN A 164 5.45 -11.08 -15.10
CA ASN A 164 5.96 -9.77 -15.54
C ASN A 164 5.46 -9.38 -16.92
N THR A 165 5.39 -10.35 -17.85
CA THR A 165 4.80 -10.14 -19.17
C THR A 165 3.33 -9.73 -19.04
N ARG A 166 2.54 -10.42 -18.23
CA ARG A 166 1.12 -10.11 -18.01
C ARG A 166 0.90 -8.74 -17.37
N ILE A 167 1.73 -8.37 -16.39
CA ILE A 167 1.68 -7.03 -15.77
C ILE A 167 1.99 -5.96 -16.82
N SER A 168 3.02 -6.18 -17.65
CA SER A 168 3.38 -5.26 -18.72
C SER A 168 2.27 -5.12 -19.77
N ASP A 169 1.72 -6.25 -20.25
CA ASP A 169 0.63 -6.27 -21.23
C ASP A 169 -0.62 -5.57 -20.67
N TYR A 170 -0.97 -5.86 -19.41
CA TYR A 170 -2.11 -5.25 -18.76
C TYR A 170 -1.96 -3.74 -18.66
N LYS A 171 -0.78 -3.24 -18.26
CA LYS A 171 -0.47 -1.81 -18.14
C LYS A 171 -0.71 -1.03 -19.44
N ASP A 172 -0.54 -1.67 -20.60
CA ASP A 172 -0.68 -1.03 -21.90
C ASP A 172 -2.03 -1.36 -22.58
N SER A 173 -2.91 -2.10 -21.90
CA SER A 173 -4.24 -2.47 -22.40
C SER A 173 -5.25 -1.31 -22.31
N LEU A 174 -6.31 -1.40 -23.13
CA LEU A 174 -7.47 -0.49 -23.05
C LEU A 174 -8.32 -0.72 -21.79
N GLU A 175 -8.12 -1.83 -21.08
CA GLU A 175 -8.78 -2.08 -19.80
C GLU A 175 -8.16 -1.24 -18.68
N SER A 176 -6.84 -1.03 -18.71
CA SER A 176 -6.10 -0.27 -17.70
C SER A 176 -5.84 1.19 -18.06
N THR A 177 -6.04 1.58 -19.33
CA THR A 177 -5.80 2.94 -19.81
C THR A 177 -6.89 3.47 -20.72
N THR A 178 -7.06 4.79 -20.74
CA THR A 178 -7.89 5.51 -21.69
C THR A 178 -7.00 6.39 -22.55
N VAL A 179 -7.02 6.17 -23.87
CA VAL A 179 -6.22 6.92 -24.84
C VAL A 179 -6.77 8.34 -24.99
N GLN A 180 -5.88 9.34 -24.92
CA GLN A 180 -6.20 10.78 -25.01
C GLN A 180 -5.72 11.41 -26.34
N ASN A 181 -5.38 10.59 -27.35
CA ASN A 181 -4.70 10.94 -28.60
C ASN A 181 -3.23 11.39 -28.45
N ASN A 182 -2.49 11.46 -29.56
CA ASN A 182 -1.06 11.87 -29.59
C ASN A 182 -0.13 11.05 -28.68
N GLY A 183 -0.44 9.77 -28.47
CA GLY A 183 0.33 8.89 -27.58
C GLY A 183 0.10 9.12 -26.09
N TRP A 184 -0.80 10.04 -25.71
CA TRP A 184 -1.20 10.24 -24.32
C TRP A 184 -2.24 9.22 -23.88
N TYR A 185 -2.16 8.84 -22.62
CA TYR A 185 -3.11 7.97 -21.96
C TYR A 185 -3.29 8.40 -20.51
N THR A 186 -4.49 8.19 -19.98
CA THR A 186 -4.79 8.27 -18.55
C THR A 186 -5.02 6.86 -18.03
N ILE A 187 -4.63 6.58 -16.79
CA ILE A 187 -4.92 5.29 -16.15
C ILE A 187 -6.44 5.22 -15.91
N ASN A 188 -7.06 4.08 -16.21
CA ASN A 188 -8.47 3.84 -15.95
C ASN A 188 -8.72 3.93 -14.43
N PRO A 189 -9.59 4.85 -13.94
CA PRO A 189 -9.86 4.96 -12.51
C PRO A 189 -10.40 3.67 -11.88
N ALA A 190 -11.08 2.82 -12.66
CA ALA A 190 -11.62 1.54 -12.17
C ALA A 190 -10.53 0.49 -11.87
N THR A 191 -9.31 0.69 -12.37
CA THR A 191 -8.18 -0.22 -12.15
C THR A 191 -7.16 0.37 -11.17
N GLN A 192 -7.51 1.48 -10.51
CA GLN A 192 -6.73 2.09 -9.46
C GLN A 192 -7.31 1.68 -8.10
N GLY A 193 -6.46 1.63 -7.07
CA GLY A 193 -6.95 1.50 -5.70
C GLY A 193 -7.86 2.69 -5.35
N THR A 194 -8.80 2.49 -4.42
CA THR A 194 -9.61 3.62 -3.95
C THR A 194 -8.74 4.51 -3.08
N PHE A 195 -8.74 5.82 -3.34
CA PHE A 195 -7.98 6.79 -2.55
C PHE A 195 -8.93 7.54 -1.61
N ILE A 196 -8.53 7.72 -0.35
CA ILE A 196 -8.97 8.87 0.42
C ILE A 196 -7.88 9.94 0.29
N ASN A 197 -8.26 11.10 -0.24
CA ASN A 197 -7.44 12.29 -0.12
C ASN A 197 -7.98 13.16 1.01
N SER A 198 -7.18 13.41 2.05
CA SER A 198 -7.59 14.29 3.15
C SER A 198 -7.74 15.75 2.74
N THR A 199 -7.26 16.18 1.56
CA THR A 199 -7.53 17.54 1.07
C THR A 199 -9.01 17.80 0.73
N ASP A 200 -9.82 16.75 0.58
CA ASP A 200 -11.29 16.89 0.45
C ASP A 200 -12.00 17.04 1.81
N LEU A 201 -11.28 16.84 2.93
CA LEU A 201 -11.83 16.94 4.29
C LEU A 201 -11.67 18.33 4.90
N LEU A 202 -10.71 19.11 4.41
CA LEU A 202 -10.50 20.52 4.80
C LEU A 202 -11.31 21.44 3.87
N GLY A 203 -12.63 21.19 3.79
CA GLY A 203 -13.56 21.84 2.87
C GLY A 203 -13.08 23.19 2.35
N ARG A 204 -12.90 23.28 1.02
CA ARG A 204 -12.72 24.56 0.34
C ARG A 204 -13.93 25.45 0.69
N ASN A 205 -13.75 26.31 1.69
CA ASN A 205 -14.54 27.51 1.90
C ASN A 205 -13.83 28.66 1.19
#